data_AF-A0A2S9XBA9-F1
#
_entry.id   AF-A0A2S9XBA9-F1
#
_cell.length_a   1.000
_cell.length_b   1.000
_cell.length_c   1.000
_cell.angle_alpha   90.00
_cell.angle_beta   90.00
_cell.angle_gamma   90.00
#
_symmetry.space_group_name_H-M   'P 1'
#
loop_
_entity.id
_entity.type
_entity.pdbx_description
1 polymer ?
#
loop_
_entity_poly.entity_id
_entity_poly.type
_entity_poly.pdbx_seq_one_letter_code
_entity_poly.pdbx_strand_id
1 'polypeptide(L)'
;MKWHAWVVMVSLATLACADDSGADDELGETGESGSGSGDGDGDGDTGDGDTGEAVGECSGWDLLSDFYPDVSFGDLSACSGEQAEAIEASLMNFDGLTITGDSVVGEDGSNTASPCVEVLCDEDYAYIASNALPHYDPQAAPIFDTTETPIVHRIPLVPVAVSSDVSADDWYDAPGCESALGMAVVNMTPTMPPSSHCWYETKDGTANTGEHYVTDGEEVVHKVMCYGQTASLITGIPAFAPCEEARPDPYGSPLFWAYDDPDELFVDYCGTHPAAITHNHWLNEVCLAQDADDKPANSYATGAASFVIEDLDAADCTVESDTLGWAYDGHPLEGGCVCMERDDDGTCTDLRRARSGYVYAGLARWANDASDDANIHTDAVVASHLGVELSSCTTRDDCCDGDTMNCRLYCHPLLVEDAGEVALEQRCVTPDYSWCGHEFVEHDDVLEDDGYVYLDRCNGVETADGYVYAGTPTFPYVNGCYKDDPSEMAIDDTYTRLDMDMGGMGGGPPP
;
A
#
# COMPACT_ATOMS: atom_id res chain seq x y z
N MET A 1 -49.09 -2.54 -2.09
CA MET A 1 -48.87 -3.88 -2.68
C MET A 1 -47.45 -4.26 -2.31
N LYS A 2 -47.28 -5.41 -1.65
CA LYS A 2 -46.02 -5.85 -1.02
C LYS A 2 -45.19 -6.67 -2.01
N TRP A 3 -43.91 -6.37 -2.15
CA TRP A 3 -42.86 -7.19 -2.80
C TRP A 3 -41.66 -7.15 -1.85
N HIS A 4 -41.53 -8.12 -0.93
CA HIS A 4 -40.79 -9.40 -1.04
C HIS A 4 -39.28 -9.21 -1.20
N ALA A 5 -38.61 -9.08 -0.05
CA ALA A 5 -37.18 -9.28 0.14
C ALA A 5 -36.86 -10.79 0.08
N TRP A 6 -35.81 -11.15 -0.63
CA TRP A 6 -35.23 -12.48 -0.60
C TRP A 6 -34.12 -12.51 0.46
N VAL A 7 -34.40 -13.23 1.55
CA VAL A 7 -33.41 -13.63 2.54
C VAL A 7 -32.79 -14.93 2.05
N VAL A 8 -31.48 -14.94 1.79
CA VAL A 8 -30.72 -16.17 1.61
C VAL A 8 -30.32 -16.68 3.00
N MET A 9 -31.05 -17.68 3.49
CA MET A 9 -30.68 -18.46 4.68
C MET A 9 -29.69 -19.55 4.28
N VAL A 10 -28.42 -19.40 4.68
CA VAL A 10 -27.46 -20.50 4.67
C VAL A 10 -27.77 -21.41 5.87
N SER A 11 -28.25 -22.62 5.57
CA SER A 11 -28.60 -23.63 6.57
C SER A 11 -27.37 -24.47 6.94
N LEU A 12 -26.90 -24.36 8.18
CA LEU A 12 -26.00 -25.35 8.79
C LEU A 12 -26.71 -26.71 8.90
N ALA A 13 -26.15 -27.73 8.25
CA ALA A 13 -26.50 -29.11 8.48
C ALA A 13 -25.43 -29.80 9.33
N THR A 14 -25.72 -29.91 10.62
CA THR A 14 -25.08 -30.85 11.55
C THR A 14 -25.34 -32.29 11.09
N LEU A 15 -24.27 -33.07 10.88
CA LEU A 15 -24.34 -34.53 10.96
C LEU A 15 -23.43 -35.02 12.09
N ALA A 16 -24.07 -35.60 13.11
CA ALA A 16 -23.44 -36.35 14.18
C ALA A 16 -23.84 -37.84 14.08
N CYS A 17 -23.04 -38.66 14.75
CA CYS A 17 -23.11 -40.11 15.06
C CYS A 17 -22.08 -40.95 14.27
N ALA A 18 -21.29 -41.83 14.87
CA ALA A 18 -21.00 -42.15 16.27
C ALA A 18 -19.83 -43.18 16.30
N ASP A 19 -19.03 -43.11 17.37
CA ASP A 19 -18.36 -44.18 18.13
C ASP A 19 -17.81 -45.44 17.42
N ASP A 20 -16.51 -45.70 17.61
CA ASP A 20 -16.12 -46.87 18.40
C ASP A 20 -14.79 -46.67 19.15
N SER A 21 -14.78 -47.32 20.30
CA SER A 21 -14.01 -47.25 21.52
C SER A 21 -12.56 -47.78 21.49
N GLY A 22 -11.76 -47.34 22.47
CA GLY A 22 -10.52 -48.02 22.85
C GLY A 22 -9.61 -47.18 23.76
N ALA A 23 -9.97 -47.12 25.05
CA ALA A 23 -9.10 -46.65 26.13
C ALA A 23 -7.84 -47.51 26.27
N ASP A 24 -6.74 -46.90 26.75
CA ASP A 24 -6.07 -47.33 27.97
C ASP A 24 -5.00 -46.29 28.40
N ASP A 25 -5.20 -45.77 29.61
CA ASP A 25 -4.20 -45.09 30.44
C ASP A 25 -3.00 -46.00 30.71
N GLU A 26 -1.78 -45.46 30.82
CA GLU A 26 -0.88 -45.81 31.93
C GLU A 26 0.09 -44.65 32.24
N LEU A 27 -0.10 -44.09 33.45
CA LEU A 27 0.88 -43.35 34.22
C LEU A 27 2.03 -44.27 34.63
N GLY A 28 3.26 -43.78 34.58
CA GLY A 28 4.44 -44.48 35.10
C GLY A 28 5.53 -43.53 35.58
N GLU A 29 5.42 -43.10 36.84
CA GLU A 29 6.55 -42.61 37.64
C GLU A 29 7.37 -43.79 38.20
N THR A 30 8.61 -43.45 38.60
CA THR A 30 9.56 -44.13 39.49
C THR A 30 10.75 -44.87 38.84
N GLY A 31 11.95 -44.46 39.26
CA GLY A 31 13.16 -45.27 39.12
C GLY A 31 14.50 -44.53 39.15
N GLU A 32 14.93 -44.11 40.35
CA GLU A 32 16.31 -43.71 40.66
C GLU A 32 17.38 -44.71 40.18
N SER A 33 18.55 -44.21 39.77
CA SER A 33 19.86 -44.40 40.44
C SER A 33 21.04 -44.15 39.50
N GLY A 34 22.01 -43.32 39.93
CA GLY A 34 23.25 -43.12 39.16
C GLY A 34 24.13 -41.98 39.64
N SER A 35 24.75 -42.15 40.80
CA SER A 35 25.75 -41.31 41.45
C SER A 35 26.90 -40.77 40.58
N GLY A 36 27.28 -39.51 40.80
CA GLY A 36 28.57 -38.95 40.39
C GLY A 36 28.86 -37.61 41.06
N SER A 37 29.54 -37.66 42.20
CA SER A 37 29.97 -36.52 43.03
C SER A 37 30.98 -35.60 42.34
N GLY A 38 30.88 -34.30 42.63
CA GLY A 38 31.90 -33.30 42.33
C GLY A 38 31.54 -31.95 42.97
N ASP A 39 31.93 -31.76 44.24
CA ASP A 39 31.89 -30.48 44.95
C ASP A 39 32.83 -29.46 44.32
N GLY A 40 32.41 -28.20 44.29
CA GLY A 40 33.23 -27.03 43.95
C GLY A 40 32.53 -25.76 44.41
N ASP A 41 33.08 -25.16 45.45
CA ASP A 41 32.59 -24.00 46.20
C ASP A 41 32.40 -22.72 45.36
N GLY A 42 31.64 -21.80 45.93
CA GLY A 42 31.15 -20.59 45.28
C GLY A 42 32.08 -19.39 45.27
N ASP A 43 31.61 -18.37 44.55
CA ASP A 43 31.74 -16.92 44.75
C ASP A 43 30.71 -16.35 43.73
N GLY A 44 29.80 -15.44 44.04
CA GLY A 44 29.97 -14.26 44.86
C GLY A 44 30.24 -13.07 43.96
N ASP A 45 29.16 -12.44 43.46
CA ASP A 45 29.10 -11.03 43.03
C ASP A 45 29.89 -10.61 41.77
N THR A 46 29.16 -10.28 40.70
CA THR A 46 28.94 -8.89 40.28
C THR A 46 27.76 -8.88 39.31
N GLY A 47 26.69 -8.17 39.67
CA GLY A 47 25.68 -7.78 38.69
C GLY A 47 26.37 -6.96 37.60
N ASP A 48 26.46 -7.54 36.42
CA ASP A 48 26.66 -6.75 35.21
C ASP A 48 25.37 -5.97 35.02
N GLY A 49 25.48 -4.66 35.25
CA GLY A 49 24.54 -3.73 34.69
C GLY A 49 24.66 -3.88 33.19
N ASP A 50 23.62 -4.48 32.63
CA ASP A 50 23.29 -4.40 31.21
C ASP A 50 23.21 -2.91 30.86
N THR A 51 24.32 -2.34 30.42
CA THR A 51 24.29 -1.11 29.63
C THR A 51 23.78 -1.57 28.27
N GLY A 52 22.46 -1.69 28.16
CA GLY A 52 21.75 -2.17 26.99
C GLY A 52 22.07 -1.32 25.78
N GLU A 53 23.16 -1.65 25.09
CA GLU A 53 23.29 -1.35 23.67
C GLU A 53 22.23 -2.19 22.98
N ALA A 54 21.22 -1.54 22.41
CA ALA A 54 20.32 -2.19 21.49
C ALA A 54 21.17 -2.75 20.35
N VAL A 55 21.28 -4.08 20.28
CA VAL A 55 21.93 -4.75 19.16
C VAL A 55 20.81 -4.95 18.14
N GLY A 56 20.85 -4.21 17.05
CA GLY A 56 19.93 -4.41 15.95
C GLY A 56 20.26 -5.73 15.27
N GLU A 57 19.29 -6.64 15.17
CA GLU A 57 19.45 -7.95 14.55
C GLU A 57 18.93 -7.96 13.10
N CYS A 58 18.19 -6.92 12.70
CA CYS A 58 17.66 -6.78 11.35
C CYS A 58 18.73 -6.44 10.32
N SER A 59 18.74 -7.15 9.18
CA SER A 59 19.70 -6.90 8.10
C SER A 59 19.59 -5.50 7.49
N GLY A 60 18.45 -4.82 7.66
CA GLY A 60 18.29 -3.41 7.30
C GLY A 60 19.39 -2.51 7.90
N TRP A 61 19.81 -2.75 9.15
CA TRP A 61 20.81 -1.90 9.81
C TRP A 61 22.16 -1.86 9.11
N ASP A 62 22.50 -2.88 8.32
CA ASP A 62 23.72 -2.89 7.49
C ASP A 62 23.72 -1.77 6.44
N LEU A 63 22.54 -1.26 6.06
CA LEU A 63 22.39 -0.17 5.08
C LEU A 63 22.23 1.22 5.71
N LEU A 64 22.21 1.35 7.05
CA LEU A 64 21.98 2.63 7.73
C LEU A 64 22.95 3.71 7.23
N SER A 65 24.26 3.42 7.19
CA SER A 65 25.28 4.39 6.77
C SER A 65 25.31 4.65 5.27
N ASP A 66 24.72 3.76 4.48
CA ASP A 66 24.64 3.90 3.03
C ASP A 66 23.51 4.85 2.65
N PHE A 67 22.36 4.76 3.33
CA PHE A 67 21.23 5.69 3.17
C PHE A 67 21.44 7.01 3.91
N TYR A 68 21.91 6.96 5.16
CA TYR A 68 22.01 8.13 6.05
C TYR A 68 23.44 8.27 6.57
N PRO A 69 24.37 8.78 5.74
CA PRO A 69 25.78 8.92 6.11
C PRO A 69 26.04 9.94 7.23
N ASP A 70 25.04 10.73 7.60
CA ASP A 70 25.04 11.69 8.69
C ASP A 70 24.73 11.04 10.07
N VAL A 71 24.26 9.80 10.09
CA VAL A 71 23.86 9.07 11.29
C VAL A 71 24.75 7.84 11.47
N SER A 72 25.04 7.49 12.73
CA SER A 72 25.71 6.23 13.04
C SER A 72 24.85 5.38 13.96
N PHE A 73 24.93 4.05 13.82
CA PHE A 73 24.12 3.12 14.61
C PHE A 73 24.29 3.35 16.12
N GLY A 74 25.48 3.73 16.58
CA GLY A 74 25.76 4.01 17.99
C GLY A 74 25.18 5.32 18.52
N ASP A 75 24.65 6.19 17.65
CA ASP A 75 23.94 7.42 18.03
C ASP A 75 22.43 7.17 18.21
N LEU A 76 21.93 6.02 17.77
CA LEU A 76 20.53 5.63 17.89
C LEU A 76 20.25 4.99 19.26
N SER A 77 19.01 5.14 19.72
CA SER A 77 18.57 4.61 21.01
C SER A 77 17.14 4.07 20.93
N ALA A 78 16.68 3.40 22.00
CA ALA A 78 15.27 3.06 22.12
C ALA A 78 14.40 4.32 21.99
N CYS A 79 13.28 4.20 21.30
CA CYS A 79 12.41 5.32 21.00
C CYS A 79 11.81 5.88 22.30
N SER A 80 11.74 7.21 22.38
CA SER A 80 11.23 7.89 23.57
C SER A 80 10.51 9.17 23.18
N GLY A 81 9.39 9.43 23.85
CA GLY A 81 8.47 10.50 23.48
C GLY A 81 7.28 9.99 22.67
N GLU A 82 6.17 10.73 22.73
CA GLU A 82 4.85 10.27 22.30
C GLU A 82 4.81 9.71 20.87
N GLN A 83 5.32 10.44 19.88
CA GLN A 83 5.32 10.00 18.49
C GLN A 83 6.32 8.86 18.22
N ALA A 84 7.49 8.89 18.84
CA ALA A 84 8.50 7.84 18.70
C ALA A 84 8.01 6.51 19.30
N GLU A 85 7.37 6.58 20.47
CA GLU A 85 6.74 5.44 21.14
C GLU A 85 5.53 4.93 20.36
N ALA A 86 4.76 5.81 19.70
CA ALA A 86 3.66 5.40 18.82
C ALA A 86 4.17 4.63 17.58
N ILE A 87 5.26 5.10 16.95
CA ILE A 87 5.91 4.37 15.84
C ILE A 87 6.37 2.99 16.32
N GLU A 88 7.13 2.93 17.42
CA GLU A 88 7.63 1.67 17.97
C GLU A 88 6.51 0.69 18.33
N ALA A 89 5.46 1.17 18.99
CA ALA A 89 4.32 0.35 19.39
C ALA A 89 3.47 -0.14 18.21
N SER A 90 3.53 0.52 17.05
CA SER A 90 2.77 0.11 15.86
C SER A 90 3.42 -1.05 15.08
N LEU A 91 4.71 -1.32 15.27
CA LEU A 91 5.43 -2.28 14.43
C LEU A 91 5.01 -3.74 14.69
N MET A 92 5.01 -4.53 13.61
CA MET A 92 4.65 -5.94 13.67
C MET A 92 5.76 -6.80 14.27
N ASN A 93 5.39 -7.65 15.22
CA ASN A 93 6.31 -8.58 15.87
C ASN A 93 6.51 -9.85 15.04
N PHE A 94 7.71 -10.02 14.49
CA PHE A 94 8.10 -11.22 13.73
C PHE A 94 8.85 -12.29 14.53
N ASP A 95 8.91 -12.17 15.86
CA ASP A 95 9.65 -13.13 16.70
C ASP A 95 9.21 -14.58 16.46
N GLY A 96 10.15 -15.37 15.96
CA GLY A 96 9.96 -16.79 15.65
C GLY A 96 9.04 -17.07 14.46
N LEU A 97 8.72 -16.05 13.66
CA LEU A 97 7.97 -16.20 12.42
C LEU A 97 8.91 -16.61 11.27
N THR A 98 8.39 -17.44 10.39
CA THR A 98 9.11 -17.93 9.23
C THR A 98 8.12 -18.10 8.10
N ILE A 99 8.42 -17.50 6.94
CA ILE A 99 7.64 -17.66 5.72
C ILE A 99 8.18 -18.83 4.92
N THR A 100 7.29 -19.54 4.24
CA THR A 100 7.63 -20.67 3.36
C THR A 100 6.79 -20.60 2.11
N GLY A 101 7.38 -20.87 0.96
CA GLY A 101 6.69 -20.72 -0.31
C GLY A 101 7.53 -21.20 -1.48
N ASP A 102 6.89 -21.46 -2.62
CA ASP A 102 7.62 -21.81 -3.84
C ASP A 102 8.36 -20.60 -4.42
N SER A 103 7.89 -19.38 -4.12
CA SER A 103 8.52 -18.11 -4.52
C SER A 103 9.58 -17.62 -3.52
N VAL A 104 9.56 -18.13 -2.29
CA VAL A 104 10.45 -17.67 -1.21
C VAL A 104 11.85 -18.19 -1.45
N VAL A 105 12.84 -17.32 -1.35
CA VAL A 105 14.26 -17.68 -1.44
C VAL A 105 15.01 -17.08 -0.24
N GLY A 106 15.28 -17.92 0.76
CA GLY A 106 16.06 -17.54 1.93
C GLY A 106 17.55 -17.39 1.63
N GLU A 107 18.29 -16.84 2.59
CA GLU A 107 19.74 -16.60 2.45
C GLU A 107 20.55 -17.87 2.10
N ASP A 108 20.10 -19.03 2.58
CA ASP A 108 20.74 -20.33 2.32
C ASP A 108 20.26 -21.01 1.02
N GLY A 109 19.39 -20.33 0.27
CA GLY A 109 18.73 -20.81 -0.94
C GLY A 109 17.60 -21.80 -0.67
N SER A 110 17.11 -21.90 0.57
CA SER A 110 15.92 -22.68 0.90
C SER A 110 14.64 -21.91 0.58
N ASN A 111 13.52 -22.64 0.53
CA ASN A 111 12.18 -22.08 0.30
C ASN A 111 11.57 -21.53 1.60
N THR A 112 12.40 -20.85 2.38
CA THR A 112 12.12 -20.45 3.76
C THR A 112 12.90 -19.19 4.09
N ALA A 113 12.26 -18.18 4.65
CA ALA A 113 12.90 -16.94 5.06
C ALA A 113 12.25 -16.40 6.35
N SER A 114 12.95 -15.54 7.09
CA SER A 114 12.42 -14.96 8.34
C SER A 114 12.28 -13.45 8.16
N PRO A 115 11.06 -12.90 8.18
CA PRO A 115 10.88 -11.46 8.12
C PRO A 115 11.39 -10.79 9.38
N CYS A 116 11.80 -9.54 9.23
CA CYS A 116 12.32 -8.74 10.33
C CYS A 116 11.95 -7.27 10.15
N VAL A 117 11.58 -6.63 11.26
CA VAL A 117 11.41 -5.18 11.38
C VAL A 117 11.85 -4.75 12.78
N GLU A 118 12.63 -3.68 12.85
CA GLU A 118 13.12 -3.09 14.10
C GLU A 118 13.12 -1.57 13.98
N VAL A 119 13.03 -0.86 15.10
CA VAL A 119 13.14 0.60 15.13
C VAL A 119 14.10 1.07 16.20
N LEU A 120 14.86 2.11 15.87
CA LEU A 120 15.62 2.92 16.81
C LEU A 120 15.43 4.39 16.46
N CYS A 121 15.59 5.27 17.45
CA CYS A 121 15.34 6.70 17.29
C CYS A 121 16.54 7.56 17.71
N ASP A 122 16.65 8.73 17.08
CA ASP A 122 17.41 9.87 17.60
C ASP A 122 16.44 10.98 18.07
N GLU A 123 16.90 12.23 18.15
CA GLU A 123 16.06 13.35 18.60
C GLU A 123 15.06 13.85 17.55
N ASP A 124 15.30 13.57 16.27
CA ASP A 124 14.57 14.13 15.14
C ASP A 124 13.81 13.05 14.34
N TYR A 125 14.28 11.80 14.34
CA TYR A 125 13.78 10.73 13.48
C TYR A 125 13.65 9.37 14.19
N ALA A 126 12.68 8.59 13.72
CA ALA A 126 12.63 7.15 13.87
C ALA A 126 13.23 6.47 12.64
N TYR A 127 14.11 5.49 12.85
CA TYR A 127 14.74 4.69 11.82
C TYR A 127 14.19 3.26 11.89
N ILE A 128 13.46 2.84 10.86
CA ILE A 128 12.84 1.51 10.80
C ILE A 128 13.67 0.63 9.88
N ALA A 129 14.41 -0.33 10.43
CA ALA A 129 15.17 -1.30 9.66
C ALA A 129 14.30 -2.51 9.32
N SER A 130 14.37 -3.00 8.09
CA SER A 130 13.65 -4.19 7.64
C SER A 130 14.45 -4.98 6.61
N ASN A 131 14.12 -6.25 6.43
CA ASN A 131 14.54 -7.05 5.28
C ASN A 131 13.48 -7.11 4.16
N ALA A 132 12.44 -6.27 4.24
CA ALA A 132 11.34 -6.15 3.29
C ALA A 132 10.68 -7.50 2.92
N LEU A 133 10.61 -8.43 3.89
CA LEU A 133 9.86 -9.66 3.75
C LEU A 133 8.48 -9.52 4.40
N PRO A 134 7.40 -9.94 3.73
CA PRO A 134 6.09 -10.01 4.35
C PRO A 134 6.01 -11.17 5.35
N HIS A 135 4.97 -11.16 6.17
CA HIS A 135 4.66 -12.23 7.11
C HIS A 135 3.99 -13.45 6.47
N TYR A 136 3.95 -13.49 5.14
CA TYR A 136 3.36 -14.54 4.32
C TYR A 136 4.12 -14.66 2.99
N ASP A 137 3.85 -15.71 2.20
CA ASP A 137 4.37 -15.86 0.83
C ASP A 137 3.43 -15.14 -0.14
N PRO A 138 3.86 -14.05 -0.83
CA PRO A 138 3.04 -13.35 -1.81
C PRO A 138 2.46 -14.30 -2.86
N GLN A 139 1.17 -14.14 -3.16
CA GLN A 139 0.47 -14.99 -4.15
C GLN A 139 0.30 -14.30 -5.51
N ALA A 140 0.85 -13.11 -5.68
CA ALA A 140 1.00 -12.49 -6.99
C ALA A 140 1.74 -13.45 -7.94
N ALA A 141 1.37 -13.49 -9.22
CA ALA A 141 2.06 -14.30 -10.21
C ALA A 141 3.54 -13.88 -10.21
N PRO A 142 4.47 -14.76 -9.77
CA PRO A 142 5.81 -14.31 -9.43
C PRO A 142 6.56 -13.92 -10.70
N ILE A 143 6.67 -12.61 -10.94
CA ILE A 143 7.63 -12.05 -11.88
C ILE A 143 9.04 -12.18 -11.26
N PHE A 144 9.10 -12.05 -9.93
CA PHE A 144 10.31 -12.12 -9.12
C PHE A 144 10.13 -13.09 -7.94
N ASP A 145 11.26 -13.59 -7.44
CA ASP A 145 11.30 -14.38 -6.21
C ASP A 145 11.15 -13.46 -4.99
N THR A 146 10.54 -13.96 -3.92
CA THR A 146 10.45 -13.26 -2.63
C THR A 146 11.77 -13.47 -1.88
N THR A 147 12.68 -12.50 -2.01
CA THR A 147 14.02 -12.48 -1.40
C THR A 147 14.17 -11.33 -0.41
N GLU A 148 15.03 -11.53 0.60
CA GLU A 148 15.42 -10.46 1.52
C GLU A 148 16.01 -9.27 0.76
N THR A 149 15.44 -8.09 1.01
CA THR A 149 15.92 -6.82 0.49
C THR A 149 16.07 -5.85 1.65
N PRO A 150 17.27 -5.77 2.25
CA PRO A 150 17.51 -4.87 3.37
C PRO A 150 17.17 -3.42 3.02
N ILE A 151 16.58 -2.71 3.98
CA ILE A 151 16.20 -1.30 3.88
C ILE A 151 16.17 -0.65 5.27
N VAL A 152 16.43 0.66 5.35
CA VAL A 152 16.18 1.47 6.54
C VAL A 152 15.35 2.69 6.15
N HIS A 153 14.14 2.80 6.69
CA HIS A 153 13.28 3.97 6.54
C HIS A 153 13.66 5.03 7.58
N ARG A 154 13.45 6.31 7.25
CA ARG A 154 13.61 7.41 8.19
C ARG A 154 12.35 8.27 8.22
N ILE A 155 11.66 8.23 9.35
CA ILE A 155 10.39 8.91 9.60
C ILE A 155 10.64 10.10 10.54
N PRO A 156 10.27 11.34 10.17
CA PRO A 156 10.42 12.48 11.07
C PRO A 156 9.50 12.35 12.28
N LEU A 157 10.02 12.62 13.47
CA LEU A 157 9.26 12.62 14.73
C LEU A 157 8.47 13.92 14.94
N VAL A 158 8.74 14.94 14.13
CA VAL A 158 8.03 16.22 14.14
C VAL A 158 7.82 16.64 12.68
N PRO A 159 6.59 16.57 12.15
CA PRO A 159 6.29 17.04 10.82
C PRO A 159 6.68 18.51 10.64
N VAL A 160 7.26 18.83 9.49
CA VAL A 160 7.72 20.19 9.16
C VAL A 160 6.90 20.73 8.01
N ALA A 161 6.22 21.85 8.23
CA ALA A 161 5.44 22.49 7.18
C ALA A 161 6.26 22.76 5.91
N VAL A 162 5.66 22.43 4.77
CA VAL A 162 6.21 22.70 3.45
C VAL A 162 6.55 24.20 3.31
N SER A 163 7.76 24.50 2.83
CA SER A 163 8.19 25.88 2.57
C SER A 163 7.22 26.60 1.63
N SER A 164 6.93 27.89 1.85
CA SER A 164 6.05 28.69 0.99
C SER A 164 6.74 29.33 -0.24
N ASP A 165 8.06 29.17 -0.38
CA ASP A 165 8.90 29.91 -1.33
C ASP A 165 9.19 29.17 -2.66
N VAL A 166 8.74 27.93 -2.79
CA VAL A 166 8.80 27.12 -4.02
C VAL A 166 7.60 27.49 -4.93
N SER A 167 7.62 27.13 -6.21
CA SER A 167 6.55 27.47 -7.18
C SER A 167 5.82 26.24 -7.70
N ALA A 168 4.49 26.28 -7.74
CA ALA A 168 3.62 25.22 -8.28
C ALA A 168 3.40 25.31 -9.80
N ASP A 169 3.32 24.15 -10.44
CA ASP A 169 2.71 24.00 -11.75
C ASP A 169 1.18 23.90 -11.62
N ASP A 170 0.45 24.42 -12.61
CA ASP A 170 -1.01 24.33 -12.65
C ASP A 170 -1.43 22.89 -12.99
N TRP A 171 -2.13 22.24 -12.06
CA TRP A 171 -2.60 20.86 -12.19
C TRP A 171 -3.59 20.66 -13.35
N TYR A 172 -4.41 21.68 -13.65
CA TYR A 172 -5.41 21.59 -14.73
C TYR A 172 -4.79 21.74 -16.12
N ASP A 173 -3.60 22.33 -16.21
CA ASP A 173 -2.91 22.60 -17.48
C ASP A 173 -1.71 21.66 -17.70
N ALA A 174 -1.57 20.61 -16.89
CA ALA A 174 -0.44 19.68 -16.89
C ALA A 174 -0.49 18.73 -18.12
N PRO A 175 0.36 18.90 -19.15
CA PRO A 175 0.24 18.15 -20.40
C PRO A 175 0.76 16.70 -20.27
N GLY A 176 -0.12 15.70 -20.34
CA GLY A 176 0.32 14.30 -20.23
C GLY A 176 -0.77 13.28 -20.53
N CYS A 177 -1.97 13.49 -20.00
CA CYS A 177 -3.08 12.55 -20.17
C CYS A 177 -3.53 12.39 -21.63
N GLU A 178 -3.22 13.36 -22.51
CA GLU A 178 -3.40 13.22 -23.96
C GLU A 178 -2.53 12.13 -24.57
N SER A 179 -1.32 11.95 -24.05
CA SER A 179 -0.42 10.88 -24.50
C SER A 179 -0.93 9.51 -24.06
N ALA A 180 -1.45 9.40 -22.83
CA ALA A 180 -2.12 8.20 -22.32
C ALA A 180 -3.33 7.84 -23.19
N LEU A 181 -4.18 8.83 -23.50
CA LEU A 181 -5.31 8.65 -24.40
C LEU A 181 -4.87 8.19 -25.80
N GLY A 182 -3.79 8.77 -26.33
CA GLY A 182 -3.21 8.38 -27.62
C GLY A 182 -2.73 6.93 -27.67
N MET A 183 -2.23 6.37 -26.56
CA MET A 183 -1.90 4.95 -26.48
C MET A 183 -3.14 4.08 -26.66
N ALA A 184 -4.20 4.36 -25.90
CA ALA A 184 -5.41 3.55 -25.91
C ALA A 184 -6.15 3.65 -27.26
N VAL A 185 -6.12 4.81 -27.92
CA VAL A 185 -6.93 5.07 -29.13
C VAL A 185 -6.19 4.68 -30.41
N VAL A 186 -4.89 4.97 -30.52
CA VAL A 186 -4.13 4.75 -31.76
C VAL A 186 -2.90 3.85 -31.59
N ASN A 187 -2.78 3.18 -30.44
CA ASN A 187 -1.68 2.25 -30.13
C ASN A 187 -0.30 2.90 -30.32
N MET A 188 -0.20 4.17 -29.88
CA MET A 188 1.05 4.89 -29.80
C MET A 188 1.88 4.34 -28.63
N THR A 189 3.20 4.24 -28.80
CA THR A 189 4.12 4.06 -27.66
C THR A 189 4.69 5.43 -27.31
N PRO A 190 4.43 5.97 -26.11
CA PRO A 190 4.90 7.28 -25.73
C PRO A 190 6.40 7.20 -25.51
N THR A 191 7.11 8.29 -25.79
CA THR A 191 8.56 8.38 -25.56
C THR A 191 8.92 8.76 -24.13
N MET A 192 7.93 9.17 -23.33
CA MET A 192 8.02 9.58 -21.93
C MET A 192 6.70 9.17 -21.24
N PRO A 193 6.69 8.86 -19.93
CA PRO A 193 5.44 8.74 -19.19
C PRO A 193 4.61 10.03 -19.34
N PRO A 194 3.26 9.97 -19.27
CA PRO A 194 2.42 11.14 -19.09
C PRO A 194 2.71 11.76 -17.72
N SER A 195 3.81 12.49 -17.69
CA SER A 195 4.59 12.83 -16.50
C SER A 195 4.35 14.26 -16.01
N SER A 196 3.42 14.97 -16.61
CA SER A 196 3.02 16.29 -16.11
C SER A 196 2.36 16.18 -14.73
N HIS A 197 1.67 15.07 -14.45
CA HIS A 197 1.06 14.79 -13.13
C HIS A 197 2.00 14.10 -12.14
N CYS A 198 3.20 13.66 -12.57
CA CYS A 198 4.01 12.69 -11.83
C CYS A 198 5.48 13.11 -11.71
N TRP A 199 6.14 12.71 -10.63
CA TRP A 199 7.60 12.73 -10.57
C TRP A 199 8.19 11.54 -11.35
N TYR A 200 9.25 11.79 -12.14
CA TYR A 200 10.08 10.76 -12.79
C TYR A 200 11.47 11.35 -13.09
N GLU A 201 12.53 10.63 -12.74
CA GLU A 201 13.90 10.98 -13.11
C GLU A 201 14.37 10.18 -14.32
N THR A 202 14.73 10.88 -15.41
CA THR A 202 15.31 10.20 -16.56
C THR A 202 16.79 9.87 -16.33
N LYS A 203 17.31 8.91 -17.09
CA LYS A 203 18.70 8.40 -17.01
C LYS A 203 19.80 9.46 -17.15
N ASP A 204 19.52 10.62 -17.74
CA ASP A 204 20.50 11.70 -17.88
C ASP A 204 20.48 12.70 -16.71
N GLY A 205 19.72 12.39 -15.65
CA GLY A 205 19.54 13.24 -14.48
C GLY A 205 18.63 14.43 -14.76
N THR A 206 17.98 14.51 -15.92
CA THR A 206 16.83 15.41 -16.07
C THR A 206 15.66 14.78 -15.34
N ALA A 207 15.47 15.26 -14.12
CA ALA A 207 14.25 15.04 -13.41
C ALA A 207 13.14 15.91 -14.02
N ASN A 208 11.94 15.37 -14.14
CA ASN A 208 10.75 16.19 -13.96
C ASN A 208 10.61 16.48 -12.45
N THR A 209 11.65 17.09 -11.88
CA THR A 209 11.63 17.69 -10.55
C THR A 209 10.69 18.86 -10.64
N GLY A 210 9.57 18.74 -9.96
CA GLY A 210 9.18 19.88 -9.16
C GLY A 210 8.57 19.38 -7.88
N GLU A 211 9.14 19.89 -6.79
CA GLU A 211 8.33 20.31 -5.66
C GLU A 211 7.24 21.24 -6.23
N HIS A 212 5.98 20.84 -6.18
CA HIS A 212 4.87 21.65 -6.66
C HIS A 212 3.77 21.66 -5.63
N TYR A 213 3.10 22.81 -5.52
CA TYR A 213 2.03 23.09 -4.57
C TYR A 213 0.73 22.74 -5.24
N VAL A 214 -0.07 21.87 -4.65
CA VAL A 214 -1.49 21.93 -4.92
C VAL A 214 -2.06 22.99 -4.00
N THR A 215 -2.59 24.08 -4.56
CA THR A 215 -3.20 25.16 -3.78
C THR A 215 -4.71 25.06 -3.90
N ASP A 216 -5.35 24.44 -2.91
CA ASP A 216 -6.80 24.52 -2.71
C ASP A 216 -7.17 25.80 -1.96
N GLY A 217 -6.66 26.93 -2.44
CA GLY A 217 -6.96 28.27 -1.93
C GLY A 217 -6.37 28.64 -0.55
N GLU A 218 -6.07 27.69 0.34
CA GLU A 218 -5.52 27.97 1.69
C GLU A 218 -4.40 27.01 2.17
N GLU A 219 -4.19 25.84 1.56
CA GLU A 219 -3.18 24.86 1.99
C GLU A 219 -2.12 24.51 0.92
N VAL A 220 -0.96 24.04 1.39
CA VAL A 220 0.20 23.64 0.58
C VAL A 220 0.41 22.14 0.75
N VAL A 221 0.38 21.38 -0.34
CA VAL A 221 0.74 19.95 -0.36
C VAL A 221 1.72 19.65 -1.51
N HIS A 222 2.57 18.62 -1.34
CA HIS A 222 3.59 18.20 -2.32
C HIS A 222 2.98 17.60 -3.60
N LYS A 223 3.79 17.51 -4.68
CA LYS A 223 3.41 16.84 -5.94
C LYS A 223 3.00 15.39 -5.67
N VAL A 224 2.05 14.90 -6.46
CA VAL A 224 1.72 13.48 -6.52
C VAL A 224 2.93 12.68 -7.01
N MET A 225 3.56 11.95 -6.09
CA MET A 225 4.39 10.79 -6.34
C MET A 225 3.51 9.74 -7.01
N CYS A 226 3.76 9.50 -8.30
CA CYS A 226 3.12 8.40 -9.01
C CYS A 226 3.96 7.13 -8.98
N TYR A 227 5.27 7.26 -8.71
CA TYR A 227 6.22 6.16 -8.57
C TYR A 227 7.05 6.36 -7.31
N GLY A 228 7.66 5.27 -6.84
CA GLY A 228 8.56 5.31 -5.70
C GLY A 228 7.82 5.15 -4.38
N GLN A 229 8.60 5.20 -3.32
CA GLN A 229 8.16 4.90 -1.96
C GLN A 229 7.44 6.10 -1.37
N THR A 230 6.30 5.85 -0.71
CA THR A 230 5.48 6.91 -0.10
C THR A 230 5.42 6.82 1.42
N ALA A 231 5.54 5.59 1.96
CA ALA A 231 5.47 5.31 3.40
C ALA A 231 6.21 4.01 3.73
N SER A 232 6.45 3.78 5.03
CA SER A 232 6.79 2.46 5.56
C SER A 232 5.56 1.86 6.24
N LEU A 233 5.24 0.61 5.95
CA LEU A 233 4.17 -0.12 6.66
C LEU A 233 4.69 -0.67 7.99
N ILE A 234 3.78 -1.03 8.89
CA ILE A 234 4.14 -1.65 10.19
C ILE A 234 4.93 -2.96 10.07
N THR A 235 4.93 -3.58 8.89
CA THR A 235 5.75 -4.75 8.55
C THR A 235 7.19 -4.40 8.16
N GLY A 236 7.53 -3.12 8.04
CA GLY A 236 8.79 -2.64 7.47
C GLY A 236 8.85 -2.74 5.94
N ILE A 237 7.75 -3.11 5.28
CA ILE A 237 7.64 -3.09 3.82
C ILE A 237 7.29 -1.67 3.36
N PRO A 238 7.96 -1.12 2.34
CA PRO A 238 7.57 0.16 1.78
C PRO A 238 6.20 0.08 1.08
N ALA A 239 5.38 1.11 1.28
CA ALA A 239 4.28 1.42 0.37
C ALA A 239 4.83 2.22 -0.82
N PHE A 240 4.38 1.88 -2.01
CA PHE A 240 4.72 2.56 -3.25
C PHE A 240 3.49 3.27 -3.79
N ALA A 241 3.76 4.39 -4.46
CA ALA A 241 2.77 5.18 -5.16
C ALA A 241 1.89 4.34 -6.13
N PRO A 242 0.72 4.84 -6.54
CA PRO A 242 -0.32 4.03 -7.19
C PRO A 242 -0.03 3.57 -8.63
N CYS A 243 1.10 3.97 -9.21
CA CYS A 243 1.51 3.55 -10.54
C CYS A 243 2.80 2.74 -10.48
N GLU A 244 2.92 1.80 -11.40
CA GLU A 244 4.13 1.01 -11.57
C GLU A 244 4.62 1.02 -13.02
N GLU A 245 5.94 0.98 -13.21
CA GLU A 245 6.55 0.83 -14.53
C GLU A 245 6.48 -0.64 -14.97
N ALA A 246 5.33 -1.08 -15.48
CA ALA A 246 5.20 -2.42 -16.03
C ALA A 246 5.81 -2.54 -17.45
N ARG A 247 6.20 -3.76 -17.81
CA ARG A 247 6.47 -4.17 -19.20
C ARG A 247 5.42 -5.21 -19.61
N PRO A 248 4.81 -5.15 -20.80
CA PRO A 248 5.17 -4.32 -21.94
C PRO A 248 4.47 -2.95 -21.99
N ASP A 249 3.54 -2.67 -21.08
CA ASP A 249 2.81 -1.40 -21.03
C ASP A 249 3.24 -0.58 -19.82
N PRO A 250 3.91 0.56 -20.03
CA PRO A 250 4.47 1.30 -18.93
C PRO A 250 3.37 2.20 -18.37
N TYR A 251 3.23 2.24 -17.03
CA TYR A 251 2.51 3.30 -16.29
C TYR A 251 1.00 3.10 -16.05
N GLY A 252 0.60 1.89 -15.61
CA GLY A 252 -0.78 1.58 -15.15
C GLY A 252 -0.89 1.47 -13.63
N SER A 253 -2.13 1.41 -13.11
CA SER A 253 -2.32 0.96 -11.72
C SER A 253 -2.27 -0.56 -11.69
N PRO A 254 -1.40 -1.15 -10.85
CA PRO A 254 -1.23 -2.59 -10.80
C PRO A 254 -2.47 -3.31 -10.20
N LEU A 255 -3.40 -2.54 -9.62
CA LEU A 255 -4.66 -3.03 -9.07
C LEU A 255 -5.64 -3.54 -10.12
N PHE A 256 -5.86 -2.83 -11.23
CA PHE A 256 -6.87 -3.27 -12.19
C PHE A 256 -6.51 -4.62 -12.86
N TRP A 257 -5.22 -4.95 -12.90
CA TRP A 257 -4.75 -6.25 -13.37
C TRP A 257 -5.02 -7.38 -12.36
N ALA A 258 -4.97 -7.09 -11.06
CA ALA A 258 -5.23 -8.05 -9.99
C ALA A 258 -6.69 -8.53 -9.89
N TYR A 259 -7.64 -7.88 -10.56
CA TYR A 259 -9.06 -8.27 -10.46
C TYR A 259 -9.56 -9.09 -11.65
N ASP A 260 -8.82 -9.12 -12.76
CA ASP A 260 -9.24 -9.79 -13.98
C ASP A 260 -9.07 -11.31 -13.91
N ASP A 261 -7.94 -11.76 -13.36
CA ASP A 261 -7.63 -13.17 -13.17
C ASP A 261 -6.85 -13.37 -11.87
N PRO A 262 -7.40 -14.07 -10.86
CA PRO A 262 -6.67 -14.40 -9.63
C PRO A 262 -5.44 -15.29 -9.87
N ASP A 263 -5.30 -15.91 -11.05
CA ASP A 263 -4.13 -16.67 -11.44
C ASP A 263 -3.06 -15.80 -12.14
N GLU A 264 -3.37 -14.54 -12.51
CA GLU A 264 -2.47 -13.56 -13.15
C GLU A 264 -2.34 -12.26 -12.34
N LEU A 265 -2.49 -12.34 -11.02
CA LEU A 265 -2.35 -11.22 -10.10
C LEU A 265 -0.98 -10.53 -10.27
N PHE A 266 -0.98 -9.27 -10.67
CA PHE A 266 0.25 -8.47 -10.59
C PHE A 266 0.57 -8.12 -9.12
N VAL A 267 -0.46 -7.78 -8.34
CA VAL A 267 -0.39 -7.53 -6.89
C VAL A 267 -1.32 -8.51 -6.19
N ASP A 268 -0.89 -9.05 -5.04
CA ASP A 268 -1.72 -9.95 -4.26
C ASP A 268 -2.83 -9.21 -3.50
N TYR A 269 -3.80 -9.94 -2.92
CA TYR A 269 -4.94 -9.32 -2.24
C TYR A 269 -4.61 -8.55 -0.93
N CYS A 270 -3.40 -8.70 -0.42
CA CYS A 270 -2.89 -7.90 0.69
C CYS A 270 -2.13 -6.66 0.20
N GLY A 271 -2.03 -6.47 -1.11
CA GLY A 271 -1.45 -5.29 -1.75
C GLY A 271 0.01 -5.45 -2.08
N THR A 272 0.59 -6.64 -1.89
CA THR A 272 2.03 -6.87 -1.98
C THR A 272 2.41 -7.61 -3.25
N HIS A 273 3.58 -7.30 -3.79
CA HIS A 273 4.23 -8.16 -4.77
C HIS A 273 5.76 -8.06 -4.68
N PRO A 274 6.49 -9.13 -5.03
CA PRO A 274 7.94 -9.09 -5.10
C PRO A 274 8.38 -8.37 -6.39
N ALA A 275 9.32 -7.45 -6.25
CA ALA A 275 10.00 -6.76 -7.35
C ALA A 275 11.49 -6.60 -7.02
N ALA A 276 12.13 -5.52 -7.50
CA ALA A 276 13.46 -5.14 -7.04
C ALA A 276 13.56 -4.98 -5.50
N ILE A 277 12.46 -4.58 -4.88
CA ILE A 277 12.17 -4.67 -3.45
C ILE A 277 10.70 -5.09 -3.33
N THR A 278 10.36 -5.98 -2.39
CA THR A 278 8.96 -6.29 -2.11
C THR A 278 8.27 -5.04 -1.58
N HIS A 279 7.10 -4.70 -2.10
CA HIS A 279 6.39 -3.47 -1.73
C HIS A 279 4.88 -3.58 -1.89
N ASN A 280 4.17 -2.61 -1.31
CA ASN A 280 2.72 -2.53 -1.33
C ASN A 280 2.19 -1.41 -2.24
N HIS A 281 1.13 -1.67 -2.98
CA HIS A 281 0.38 -0.63 -3.73
C HIS A 281 -0.98 -0.31 -3.12
N TRP A 282 -1.48 -1.16 -2.22
CA TRP A 282 -2.67 -0.90 -1.43
C TRP A 282 -2.53 -1.47 -0.03
N LEU A 283 -3.44 -1.04 0.84
CA LEU A 283 -3.51 -1.51 2.21
C LEU A 283 -4.74 -2.40 2.37
N ASN A 284 -4.52 -3.57 2.93
CA ASN A 284 -5.59 -4.42 3.41
C ASN A 284 -5.41 -4.57 4.93
N GLU A 285 -6.21 -3.84 5.69
CA GLU A 285 -6.16 -3.79 7.15
C GLU A 285 -6.27 -5.18 7.78
N VAL A 286 -7.02 -6.11 7.16
CA VAL A 286 -7.11 -7.49 7.66
C VAL A 286 -5.78 -8.23 7.55
N CYS A 287 -4.98 -7.95 6.50
CA CYS A 287 -3.65 -8.52 6.37
C CYS A 287 -2.64 -7.89 7.34
N LEU A 288 -2.84 -6.63 7.72
CA LEU A 288 -1.94 -5.90 8.62
C LEU A 288 -2.36 -6.01 10.10
N ALA A 289 -3.54 -6.56 10.39
CA ALA A 289 -4.04 -6.71 11.75
C ALA A 289 -3.07 -7.50 12.64
N GLN A 290 -2.88 -6.99 13.87
CA GLN A 290 -2.02 -7.57 14.89
C GLN A 290 -2.83 -8.26 16.00
N ASP A 291 -2.25 -9.30 16.61
CA ASP A 291 -2.80 -9.94 17.80
C ASP A 291 -2.32 -9.25 19.09
N ALA A 292 -2.63 -9.83 20.24
CA ALA A 292 -2.29 -9.22 21.53
C ALA A 292 -0.78 -9.23 21.87
N ASP A 293 0.03 -9.94 21.08
CA ASP A 293 1.50 -9.99 21.18
C ASP A 293 2.16 -9.27 19.98
N ASP A 294 1.39 -8.41 19.29
CA ASP A 294 1.75 -7.62 18.11
C ASP A 294 2.12 -8.44 16.87
N LYS A 295 1.81 -9.75 16.87
CA LYS A 295 2.08 -10.67 15.75
C LYS A 295 0.97 -10.58 14.70
N PRO A 296 1.20 -11.02 13.45
CA PRO A 296 0.13 -11.06 12.46
C PRO A 296 -1.06 -11.89 12.97
N ALA A 297 -2.22 -11.26 13.11
CA ALA A 297 -3.44 -11.91 13.60
C ALA A 297 -4.06 -12.85 12.55
N ASN A 298 -3.80 -12.57 11.28
CA ASN A 298 -4.45 -13.22 10.15
C ASN A 298 -3.44 -13.85 9.19
N SER A 299 -3.92 -14.83 8.43
CA SER A 299 -3.19 -15.40 7.29
C SER A 299 -3.54 -14.65 6.01
N TYR A 300 -2.69 -14.79 4.98
CA TYR A 300 -3.03 -14.31 3.63
C TYR A 300 -4.41 -14.80 3.17
N ALA A 301 -4.77 -16.07 3.42
CA ALA A 301 -6.06 -16.59 3.01
C ALA A 301 -7.25 -15.87 3.67
N THR A 302 -7.08 -15.40 4.91
CA THR A 302 -8.08 -14.59 5.61
C THR A 302 -8.15 -13.19 4.98
N GLY A 303 -7.00 -12.55 4.79
CA GLY A 303 -6.90 -11.22 4.19
C GLY A 303 -7.47 -11.18 2.76
N ALA A 304 -7.08 -12.14 1.93
CA ALA A 304 -7.59 -12.32 0.58
C ALA A 304 -9.11 -12.51 0.53
N ALA A 305 -9.66 -13.32 1.43
CA ALA A 305 -11.11 -13.53 1.49
C ALA A 305 -11.89 -12.29 1.96
N SER A 306 -11.23 -11.37 2.65
CA SER A 306 -11.83 -10.11 3.12
C SER A 306 -11.72 -8.96 2.13
N PHE A 307 -10.92 -9.11 1.07
CA PHE A 307 -10.71 -8.07 0.09
C PHE A 307 -11.86 -8.01 -0.93
N VAL A 308 -12.94 -7.36 -0.52
CA VAL A 308 -14.14 -7.11 -1.32
C VAL A 308 -14.43 -5.61 -1.25
N ILE A 309 -14.14 -4.87 -2.32
CA ILE A 309 -14.22 -3.39 -2.36
C ILE A 309 -15.58 -2.89 -1.88
N GLU A 310 -16.67 -3.51 -2.32
CA GLU A 310 -18.01 -3.12 -1.93
C GLU A 310 -18.25 -3.30 -0.42
N ASP A 311 -17.74 -4.37 0.18
CA ASP A 311 -17.87 -4.61 1.62
C ASP A 311 -16.95 -3.66 2.42
N LEU A 312 -15.77 -3.34 1.89
CA LEU A 312 -14.84 -2.37 2.48
C LEU A 312 -15.42 -0.94 2.47
N ASP A 313 -15.99 -0.48 1.35
CA ASP A 313 -16.65 0.83 1.27
C ASP A 313 -17.94 0.88 2.12
N ALA A 314 -18.65 -0.25 2.24
CA ALA A 314 -19.88 -0.33 3.02
C ALA A 314 -19.65 -0.61 4.52
N ALA A 315 -18.41 -0.77 4.98
CA ALA A 315 -18.10 -1.16 6.35
C ALA A 315 -18.76 -0.24 7.38
N ASP A 316 -19.53 -0.82 8.32
CA ASP A 316 -20.12 -0.06 9.42
C ASP A 316 -19.00 0.21 10.43
N CYS A 317 -18.23 1.29 10.25
CA CYS A 317 -17.16 1.69 11.16
C CYS A 317 -17.65 1.68 12.61
N THR A 318 -17.25 0.64 13.34
CA THR A 318 -17.65 0.38 14.73
C THR A 318 -16.44 0.36 15.67
N VAL A 319 -15.26 0.29 15.08
CA VAL A 319 -13.95 0.36 15.73
C VAL A 319 -13.10 1.26 14.84
N GLU A 320 -12.31 2.11 15.47
CA GLU A 320 -11.28 2.91 14.82
C GLU A 320 -10.24 1.99 14.19
N SER A 321 -9.74 2.36 13.02
CA SER A 321 -8.69 1.60 12.34
C SER A 321 -7.37 1.73 13.08
N ASP A 322 -6.57 0.68 13.04
CA ASP A 322 -5.22 0.71 13.58
C ASP A 322 -4.28 1.48 12.64
N THR A 323 -3.13 1.93 13.17
CA THR A 323 -2.03 2.44 12.34
C THR A 323 -1.45 1.33 11.48
N LEU A 324 -1.49 1.51 10.17
CA LEU A 324 -1.00 0.54 9.17
C LEU A 324 0.41 0.87 8.66
N GLY A 325 0.85 2.10 8.89
CA GLY A 325 2.18 2.57 8.52
C GLY A 325 2.40 4.04 8.86
N TRP A 326 3.52 4.58 8.39
CA TRP A 326 3.95 5.95 8.59
C TRP A 326 4.48 6.54 7.29
N ALA A 327 3.88 7.66 6.88
CA ALA A 327 4.32 8.41 5.73
C ALA A 327 5.66 9.11 6.01
N TYR A 328 6.44 9.37 4.96
CA TYR A 328 7.77 9.96 5.08
C TYR A 328 7.79 11.43 5.49
N ASP A 329 6.64 12.08 5.62
CA ASP A 329 6.48 13.40 6.26
C ASP A 329 6.10 13.31 7.75
N GLY A 330 6.00 12.10 8.30
CA GLY A 330 5.82 11.84 9.74
C GLY A 330 4.39 11.56 10.17
N HIS A 331 3.40 11.66 9.29
CA HIS A 331 2.01 11.37 9.64
C HIS A 331 1.70 9.87 9.57
N PRO A 332 0.78 9.37 10.42
CA PRO A 332 0.36 7.98 10.37
C PRO A 332 -0.48 7.71 9.09
N LEU A 333 -0.44 6.45 8.68
CA LEU A 333 -1.28 5.89 7.62
C LEU A 333 -2.21 4.85 8.26
N GLU A 334 -3.51 5.09 8.21
CA GLU A 334 -4.54 4.28 8.87
C GLU A 334 -5.41 3.51 7.86
N GLY A 335 -6.28 2.64 8.39
CA GLY A 335 -7.33 1.97 7.63
C GLY A 335 -8.51 2.87 7.26
N GLY A 336 -9.66 2.24 7.00
CA GLY A 336 -10.83 2.92 6.45
C GLY A 336 -11.71 3.64 7.48
N CYS A 337 -11.45 3.52 8.78
CA CYS A 337 -12.29 4.05 9.86
C CYS A 337 -11.55 5.05 10.74
N VAL A 338 -11.84 6.33 10.58
CA VAL A 338 -11.11 7.44 11.24
C VAL A 338 -11.96 8.18 12.27
N CYS A 339 -11.35 8.62 13.37
CA CYS A 339 -12.03 9.33 14.45
C CYS A 339 -12.06 10.85 14.24
N MET A 340 -13.24 11.42 14.00
CA MET A 340 -13.41 12.85 13.75
C MET A 340 -13.62 13.67 15.03
N GLU A 341 -14.12 13.07 16.11
CA GLU A 341 -14.33 13.76 17.39
C GLU A 341 -14.14 12.80 18.58
N ARG A 342 -13.36 13.22 19.57
CA ARG A 342 -13.21 12.54 20.87
C ARG A 342 -13.93 13.29 21.99
N ASP A 343 -14.42 12.56 22.98
CA ASP A 343 -14.94 13.16 24.22
C ASP A 343 -13.83 13.54 25.22
N ASP A 344 -14.22 14.13 26.36
CA ASP A 344 -13.31 14.53 27.44
C ASP A 344 -12.49 13.35 28.03
N ASP A 345 -12.94 12.10 27.85
CA ASP A 345 -12.27 10.89 28.32
C ASP A 345 -11.37 10.27 27.22
N GLY A 346 -11.28 10.89 26.03
CA GLY A 346 -10.50 10.43 24.88
C GLY A 346 -11.18 9.35 24.04
N THR A 347 -12.45 9.04 24.32
CA THR A 347 -13.20 8.03 23.56
C THR A 347 -13.68 8.64 22.25
N CYS A 348 -13.50 7.91 21.14
CA CYS A 348 -14.06 8.35 19.86
C CYS A 348 -15.60 8.39 19.92
N THR A 349 -16.17 9.55 19.56
CA THR A 349 -17.62 9.80 19.56
C THR A 349 -18.19 10.04 18.17
N ASP A 350 -17.34 10.42 17.21
CA ASP A 350 -17.71 10.50 15.80
C ASP A 350 -16.72 9.70 14.96
N LEU A 351 -17.08 8.47 14.64
CA LEU A 351 -16.28 7.57 13.82
C LEU A 351 -16.85 7.54 12.40
N ARG A 352 -16.00 7.78 11.40
CA ARG A 352 -16.39 7.91 10.00
C ARG A 352 -15.60 6.99 9.11
N ARG A 353 -16.21 6.65 7.96
CA ARG A 353 -15.51 5.97 6.87
C ARG A 353 -14.71 6.98 6.07
N ALA A 354 -13.41 6.75 5.95
CA ALA A 354 -12.57 7.45 4.99
C ALA A 354 -12.95 7.05 3.57
N ARG A 355 -13.19 8.03 2.72
CA ARG A 355 -13.46 7.83 1.29
C ARG A 355 -12.61 8.80 0.49
N SER A 356 -12.02 8.32 -0.59
CA SER A 356 -11.24 9.20 -1.45
C SER A 356 -12.09 10.28 -2.10
N GLY A 357 -11.56 11.50 -2.20
CA GLY A 357 -12.11 12.56 -3.05
C GLY A 357 -11.84 12.35 -4.55
N TYR A 358 -11.09 11.31 -4.93
CA TYR A 358 -10.91 10.94 -6.33
C TYR A 358 -12.02 10.01 -6.81
N VAL A 359 -12.71 10.43 -7.86
CA VAL A 359 -13.71 9.65 -8.58
C VAL A 359 -13.21 9.31 -9.97
N TYR A 360 -13.61 8.17 -10.51
CA TYR A 360 -13.25 7.81 -11.87
C TYR A 360 -14.08 8.60 -12.88
N ALA A 361 -13.39 9.34 -13.74
CA ALA A 361 -13.96 10.18 -14.81
C ALA A 361 -13.61 9.67 -16.22
N GLY A 362 -12.81 8.62 -16.31
CA GLY A 362 -12.42 7.96 -17.55
C GLY A 362 -11.37 8.73 -18.36
N LEU A 363 -10.58 7.98 -19.13
CA LEU A 363 -9.53 8.54 -19.99
C LEU A 363 -10.12 9.26 -21.21
N ALA A 364 -11.31 8.85 -21.67
CA ALA A 364 -12.02 9.45 -22.80
C ALA A 364 -12.33 10.94 -22.63
N ARG A 365 -12.36 11.47 -21.40
CA ARG A 365 -12.64 12.91 -21.14
C ARG A 365 -11.64 13.85 -21.80
N TRP A 366 -10.40 13.38 -21.93
CA TRP A 366 -9.27 14.12 -22.50
C TRP A 366 -9.34 14.28 -24.03
N ALA A 367 -10.32 13.64 -24.69
CA ALA A 367 -10.45 13.67 -26.17
C ALA A 367 -10.55 15.08 -26.78
N ASN A 368 -11.10 16.04 -26.03
CA ASN A 368 -11.18 17.44 -26.48
C ASN A 368 -9.85 18.18 -26.31
N ASP A 369 -9.08 17.85 -25.27
CA ASP A 369 -7.81 18.48 -24.96
C ASP A 369 -6.70 17.97 -25.88
N ALA A 370 -6.79 16.69 -26.30
CA ALA A 370 -5.99 16.11 -27.37
C ALA A 370 -6.37 16.56 -28.80
N SER A 371 -7.35 17.44 -28.99
CA SER A 371 -7.94 17.70 -30.32
C SER A 371 -6.97 18.31 -31.36
N ASP A 372 -5.85 18.88 -30.90
CA ASP A 372 -4.76 19.36 -31.75
C ASP A 372 -3.85 18.23 -32.28
N ASP A 373 -3.90 17.01 -31.69
CA ASP A 373 -3.27 15.82 -32.25
C ASP A 373 -4.14 15.28 -33.40
N ALA A 374 -3.54 15.20 -34.60
CA ALA A 374 -4.23 14.72 -35.80
C ALA A 374 -4.67 13.24 -35.74
N ASN A 375 -4.24 12.50 -34.72
CA ASN A 375 -4.56 11.09 -34.51
C ASN A 375 -5.55 10.87 -33.35
N ILE A 376 -5.82 11.89 -32.52
CA ILE A 376 -6.71 11.77 -31.35
C ILE A 376 -7.89 12.71 -31.53
N HIS A 377 -9.05 12.13 -31.84
CA HIS A 377 -10.30 12.85 -32.02
C HIS A 377 -11.44 12.08 -31.35
N THR A 378 -12.52 12.77 -30.96
CA THR A 378 -13.68 12.15 -30.31
C THR A 378 -14.23 10.95 -31.08
N ASP A 379 -14.30 11.02 -32.42
CA ASP A 379 -14.75 9.90 -33.25
C ASP A 379 -13.82 8.67 -33.16
N ALA A 380 -12.51 8.88 -32.96
CA ALA A 380 -11.55 7.80 -32.80
C ALA A 380 -11.68 7.14 -31.43
N VAL A 381 -11.96 7.91 -30.37
CA VAL A 381 -12.27 7.40 -29.03
C VAL A 381 -13.54 6.55 -29.05
N VAL A 382 -14.62 7.05 -29.66
CA VAL A 382 -15.88 6.31 -29.81
C VAL A 382 -15.70 5.02 -30.62
N ALA A 383 -14.76 4.99 -31.56
CA ALA A 383 -14.45 3.82 -32.37
C ALA A 383 -13.41 2.86 -31.73
N SER A 384 -12.76 3.26 -30.63
CA SER A 384 -11.83 2.42 -29.88
C SER A 384 -12.55 1.64 -28.77
N HIS A 385 -11.81 0.83 -28.01
CA HIS A 385 -12.38 0.16 -26.84
C HIS A 385 -12.87 1.15 -25.78
N LEU A 386 -12.33 2.37 -25.71
CA LEU A 386 -12.79 3.41 -24.79
C LEU A 386 -14.20 3.93 -25.09
N GLY A 387 -14.80 3.61 -26.23
CA GLY A 387 -16.17 4.03 -26.57
C GLY A 387 -17.25 3.50 -25.62
N VAL A 388 -16.93 2.49 -24.80
CA VAL A 388 -17.82 1.95 -23.75
C VAL A 388 -17.31 2.19 -22.33
N GLU A 389 -16.22 2.94 -22.16
CA GLU A 389 -15.71 3.38 -20.85
C GLU A 389 -16.82 4.09 -20.06
N LEU A 390 -16.84 3.91 -18.73
CA LEU A 390 -17.88 4.37 -17.80
C LEU A 390 -19.27 3.74 -18.00
N SER A 391 -19.46 2.82 -18.96
CA SER A 391 -20.72 2.08 -19.05
C SER A 391 -20.89 1.17 -17.84
N SER A 392 -22.13 1.03 -17.33
CA SER A 392 -22.41 0.05 -16.28
C SER A 392 -22.16 -1.37 -16.80
N CYS A 393 -21.63 -2.23 -15.93
CA CYS A 393 -21.28 -3.60 -16.28
C CYS A 393 -21.63 -4.56 -15.13
N THR A 394 -21.61 -5.85 -15.41
CA THR A 394 -21.68 -6.93 -14.42
C THR A 394 -20.53 -7.91 -14.59
N THR A 395 -20.05 -8.09 -15.82
CA THR A 395 -18.85 -8.88 -16.12
C THR A 395 -17.98 -8.15 -17.12
N ARG A 396 -16.73 -8.61 -17.29
CA ARG A 396 -15.82 -8.11 -18.33
C ARG A 396 -16.41 -8.19 -19.74
N ASP A 397 -17.23 -9.20 -20.03
CA ASP A 397 -17.88 -9.37 -21.34
C ASP A 397 -18.81 -8.19 -21.70
N ASP A 398 -19.31 -7.44 -20.71
CA ASP A 398 -20.10 -6.22 -20.97
C ASP A 398 -19.23 -5.05 -21.46
N CYS A 399 -17.93 -5.07 -21.13
CA CYS A 399 -16.96 -4.01 -21.46
C CYS A 399 -16.13 -4.35 -22.70
N CYS A 400 -15.93 -5.63 -22.97
CA CYS A 400 -15.14 -6.11 -24.10
C CYS A 400 -15.96 -7.09 -24.94
N ASP A 401 -16.55 -6.58 -26.02
CA ASP A 401 -17.14 -7.45 -27.05
C ASP A 401 -16.07 -8.38 -27.63
N GLY A 402 -16.36 -9.67 -27.76
CA GLY A 402 -15.41 -10.69 -28.25
C GLY A 402 -14.86 -10.48 -29.67
N ASP A 403 -15.40 -9.50 -30.42
CA ASP A 403 -14.91 -9.06 -31.73
C ASP A 403 -13.83 -7.97 -31.64
N THR A 404 -13.64 -7.35 -30.47
CA THR A 404 -12.64 -6.29 -30.23
C THR A 404 -11.33 -6.93 -29.81
N MET A 405 -10.53 -7.35 -30.81
CA MET A 405 -9.17 -7.83 -30.55
C MET A 405 -8.40 -6.73 -29.78
N ASN A 406 -7.86 -7.08 -28.61
CA ASN A 406 -7.10 -6.20 -27.69
C ASN A 406 -7.92 -5.20 -26.86
N CYS A 407 -9.20 -5.47 -26.58
CA CYS A 407 -9.92 -4.70 -25.56
C CYS A 407 -9.29 -4.87 -24.17
N ARG A 408 -8.99 -3.75 -23.51
CA ARG A 408 -8.39 -3.69 -22.17
C ARG A 408 -9.29 -2.95 -21.18
N LEU A 409 -10.59 -3.17 -21.28
CA LEU A 409 -11.52 -2.68 -20.28
C LEU A 409 -11.88 -3.79 -19.31
N TYR A 410 -12.05 -3.40 -18.04
CA TYR A 410 -12.47 -4.26 -16.96
C TYR A 410 -13.79 -3.79 -16.39
N CYS A 411 -14.57 -4.72 -15.86
CA CYS A 411 -15.71 -4.37 -15.04
C CYS A 411 -15.25 -4.32 -13.58
N HIS A 412 -15.25 -3.13 -12.99
CA HIS A 412 -14.68 -2.92 -11.66
C HIS A 412 -15.57 -1.98 -10.82
N PRO A 413 -15.66 -2.19 -9.50
CA PRO A 413 -16.33 -1.25 -8.60
C PRO A 413 -15.42 -0.07 -8.29
N LEU A 414 -15.91 1.15 -8.45
CA LEU A 414 -15.15 2.38 -8.25
C LEU A 414 -16.09 3.52 -7.91
N LEU A 415 -15.55 4.55 -7.26
CA LEU A 415 -16.29 5.78 -7.03
C LEU A 415 -16.48 6.49 -8.36
N VAL A 416 -17.72 6.82 -8.68
CA VAL A 416 -18.08 7.68 -9.80
C VAL A 416 -18.98 8.79 -9.29
N GLU A 417 -18.86 9.96 -9.90
CA GLU A 417 -19.78 11.08 -9.64
C GLU A 417 -20.79 11.18 -10.77
N ASP A 418 -22.09 11.13 -10.45
CA ASP A 418 -23.18 11.44 -11.38
C ASP A 418 -24.08 12.53 -10.77
N ALA A 419 -24.19 13.66 -11.47
CA ALA A 419 -25.01 14.80 -11.07
C ALA A 419 -24.74 15.35 -9.64
N GLY A 420 -23.51 15.22 -9.15
CA GLY A 420 -23.08 15.68 -7.81
C GLY A 420 -23.26 14.65 -6.70
N GLU A 421 -23.62 13.40 -7.04
CA GLU A 421 -23.68 12.28 -6.09
C GLU A 421 -22.53 11.32 -6.38
N VAL A 422 -21.72 11.03 -5.37
CA VAL A 422 -20.62 10.05 -5.45
C VAL A 422 -21.14 8.69 -4.99
N ALA A 423 -21.04 7.70 -5.86
CA ALA A 423 -21.47 6.33 -5.59
C ALA A 423 -20.42 5.32 -6.02
N LEU A 424 -20.31 4.23 -5.26
CA LEU A 424 -19.54 3.06 -5.67
C LEU A 424 -20.36 2.26 -6.69
N GLU A 425 -19.85 2.14 -7.91
CA GLU A 425 -20.56 1.47 -9.00
C GLU A 425 -19.65 0.61 -9.87
N GLN A 426 -20.22 -0.46 -10.39
CA GLN A 426 -19.57 -1.37 -11.33
C GLN A 426 -19.56 -0.76 -12.73
N ARG A 427 -18.39 -0.30 -13.20
CA ARG A 427 -18.21 0.40 -14.47
C ARG A 427 -17.12 -0.22 -15.33
N CYS A 428 -17.23 -0.02 -16.64
CA CYS A 428 -16.17 -0.35 -17.59
C CYS A 428 -15.02 0.65 -17.48
N VAL A 429 -13.84 0.18 -17.08
CA VAL A 429 -12.68 1.02 -16.78
C VAL A 429 -11.42 0.58 -17.49
N THR A 430 -10.54 1.54 -17.77
CA THR A 430 -9.19 1.28 -18.27
C THR A 430 -8.23 1.11 -17.09
N PRO A 431 -7.39 0.06 -17.09
CA PRO A 431 -6.36 -0.16 -16.06
C PRO A 431 -5.18 0.82 -16.15
N ASP A 432 -4.99 1.37 -17.35
CA ASP A 432 -3.83 2.17 -17.71
C ASP A 432 -4.04 3.62 -17.22
N TYR A 433 -2.99 4.24 -16.68
CA TYR A 433 -2.97 5.66 -16.31
C TYR A 433 -4.00 6.07 -15.27
N SER A 434 -3.92 5.42 -14.12
CA SER A 434 -4.87 5.60 -13.01
C SER A 434 -5.11 7.07 -12.66
N TRP A 435 -4.08 7.90 -12.54
CA TRP A 435 -4.25 9.34 -12.30
C TRP A 435 -4.99 10.09 -13.41
N CYS A 436 -4.78 9.70 -14.68
CA CYS A 436 -5.47 10.34 -15.80
C CYS A 436 -6.94 9.94 -15.90
N GLY A 437 -7.28 8.73 -15.44
CA GLY A 437 -8.66 8.23 -15.39
C GLY A 437 -9.49 8.76 -14.21
N HIS A 438 -8.86 9.37 -13.20
CA HIS A 438 -9.55 9.89 -12.01
C HIS A 438 -9.57 11.42 -11.94
N GLU A 439 -10.63 11.97 -11.36
CA GLU A 439 -10.83 13.39 -11.06
C GLU A 439 -10.89 13.58 -9.56
N PHE A 440 -10.18 14.56 -9.04
CA PHE A 440 -10.42 15.01 -7.68
C PHE A 440 -11.66 15.91 -7.66
N VAL A 441 -12.63 15.57 -6.83
CA VAL A 441 -13.81 16.36 -6.55
C VAL A 441 -13.66 16.92 -5.15
N GLU A 442 -13.67 18.25 -5.03
CA GLU A 442 -13.62 18.90 -3.73
C GLU A 442 -14.99 18.79 -3.05
N HIS A 443 -14.99 18.28 -1.82
CA HIS A 443 -16.17 18.17 -0.98
C HIS A 443 -16.09 19.21 0.15
N ASP A 444 -16.77 20.35 -0.04
CA ASP A 444 -16.74 21.50 0.88
C ASP A 444 -17.18 21.14 2.32
N ASP A 445 -18.02 20.11 2.48
CA ASP A 445 -18.39 19.56 3.78
C ASP A 445 -17.60 18.27 4.01
N VAL A 446 -16.54 18.36 4.82
CA VAL A 446 -15.76 17.18 5.31
C VAL A 446 -16.67 16.15 6.00
N LEU A 447 -17.85 16.58 6.46
CA LEU A 447 -18.82 15.77 7.18
C LEU A 447 -20.10 15.62 6.36
N GLU A 448 -20.21 14.54 5.59
CA GLU A 448 -21.49 14.17 4.98
C GLU A 448 -22.39 13.41 5.96
N ASP A 449 -23.71 13.58 5.82
CA ASP A 449 -24.72 12.94 6.67
C ASP A 449 -24.76 11.40 6.51
N ASP A 450 -24.07 10.85 5.49
CA ASP A 450 -24.05 9.43 5.13
C ASP A 450 -22.92 8.61 5.79
N GLY A 451 -22.24 9.20 6.78
CA GLY A 451 -21.23 8.51 7.60
C GLY A 451 -19.86 8.39 6.95
N TYR A 452 -19.61 9.16 5.89
CA TYR A 452 -18.30 9.29 5.24
C TYR A 452 -17.61 10.59 5.63
N VAL A 453 -16.29 10.57 5.52
CA VAL A 453 -15.43 11.74 5.41
C VAL A 453 -14.64 11.62 4.12
N TYR A 454 -14.64 12.68 3.31
CA TYR A 454 -13.85 12.72 2.09
C TYR A 454 -12.44 13.15 2.39
N LEU A 455 -11.49 12.36 1.91
CA LEU A 455 -10.07 12.64 2.01
C LEU A 455 -9.69 13.74 1.03
N ASP A 456 -8.64 14.47 1.40
CA ASP A 456 -8.03 15.48 0.56
C ASP A 456 -7.29 14.86 -0.64
N ARG A 457 -6.63 15.71 -1.41
CA ARG A 457 -5.91 15.32 -2.62
C ARG A 457 -4.72 14.37 -2.37
N CYS A 458 -4.20 14.31 -1.15
CA CYS A 458 -3.14 13.41 -0.74
C CYS A 458 -3.66 12.14 -0.08
N ASN A 459 -4.98 11.95 -0.07
CA ASN A 459 -5.63 10.83 0.57
C ASN A 459 -5.46 10.86 2.10
N GLY A 460 -5.45 12.07 2.67
CA GLY A 460 -5.46 12.28 4.12
C GLY A 460 -6.58 13.20 4.58
N VAL A 461 -6.65 13.40 5.90
CA VAL A 461 -7.72 14.16 6.56
C VAL A 461 -7.28 14.62 7.94
N GLU A 462 -7.73 15.80 8.35
CA GLU A 462 -7.60 16.29 9.72
C GLU A 462 -8.64 15.61 10.63
N THR A 463 -8.15 14.86 11.62
CA THR A 463 -8.96 14.07 12.57
C THR A 463 -8.99 14.71 13.96
N ALA A 464 -9.57 14.03 14.94
CA ALA A 464 -9.51 14.44 16.34
C ALA A 464 -8.06 14.44 16.91
N ASP A 465 -7.16 13.64 16.32
CA ASP A 465 -5.80 13.42 16.81
C ASP A 465 -4.72 14.08 15.93
N GLY A 466 -5.14 14.77 14.87
CA GLY A 466 -4.28 15.43 13.89
C GLY A 466 -4.47 14.88 12.48
N TYR A 467 -3.56 15.23 11.59
CA TYR A 467 -3.62 14.78 10.21
C TYR A 467 -3.21 13.31 10.08
N VAL A 468 -3.99 12.53 9.35
CA VAL A 468 -3.67 11.13 9.02
C VAL A 468 -3.86 10.90 7.53
N TYR A 469 -3.07 10.01 6.95
CA TYR A 469 -3.41 9.38 5.67
C TYR A 469 -4.30 8.18 5.93
N ALA A 470 -5.19 7.87 4.99
CA ALA A 470 -6.01 6.66 5.09
C ALA A 470 -5.87 5.82 3.82
N GLY A 471 -5.80 4.50 3.96
CA GLY A 471 -5.99 3.58 2.84
C GLY A 471 -7.46 3.59 2.40
N THR A 472 -7.72 3.67 1.09
CA THR A 472 -9.10 3.58 0.56
C THR A 472 -9.26 2.36 -0.33
N PRO A 473 -10.48 1.79 -0.42
CA PRO A 473 -10.73 0.65 -1.29
C PRO A 473 -10.93 1.04 -2.76
N THR A 474 -10.87 2.32 -3.14
CA THR A 474 -11.34 2.77 -4.46
C THR A 474 -10.35 3.58 -5.29
N PHE A 475 -9.48 4.43 -4.71
CA PHE A 475 -8.31 5.10 -5.34
C PHE A 475 -8.01 6.48 -4.71
N PRO A 476 -6.75 6.91 -4.48
CA PRO A 476 -5.55 6.10 -4.45
C PRO A 476 -5.56 5.22 -3.20
N TYR A 477 -4.94 4.06 -3.31
CA TYR A 477 -4.97 3.04 -2.28
C TYR A 477 -3.92 3.26 -1.17
N VAL A 478 -2.96 4.15 -1.46
CA VAL A 478 -1.96 4.72 -0.55
C VAL A 478 -1.76 6.19 -0.92
N ASN A 479 -1.17 6.97 -0.01
CA ASN A 479 -0.94 8.40 -0.25
C ASN A 479 -0.07 8.61 -1.50
N GLY A 480 -0.57 9.45 -2.40
CA GLY A 480 0.17 9.87 -3.59
C GLY A 480 1.00 11.13 -3.35
N CYS A 481 0.74 11.91 -2.31
CA CYS A 481 1.49 13.13 -1.98
C CYS A 481 1.67 13.30 -0.48
N TYR A 482 2.29 14.43 -0.09
CA TYR A 482 2.60 14.76 1.30
C TYR A 482 1.99 16.09 1.75
N LYS A 483 1.51 16.11 2.99
CA LYS A 483 0.97 17.25 3.72
C LYS A 483 2.09 18.14 4.22
N ASP A 484 3.14 17.54 4.76
CA ASP A 484 4.32 18.19 5.28
C ASP A 484 5.57 17.79 4.47
N ASP A 485 6.72 18.41 4.78
CA ASP A 485 7.98 18.19 4.08
C ASP A 485 8.47 16.75 4.31
N PRO A 486 8.53 15.90 3.27
CA PRO A 486 8.93 14.51 3.43
C PRO A 486 10.44 14.40 3.63
N SER A 487 10.87 13.33 4.31
CA SER A 487 12.28 12.96 4.39
C SER A 487 12.83 12.59 3.00
N GLU A 488 14.16 12.59 2.84
CA GLU A 488 14.77 12.25 1.55
C GLU A 488 14.42 10.85 1.03
N MET A 489 13.88 9.96 1.87
CA MET A 489 13.38 8.66 1.42
C MET A 489 12.29 8.76 0.36
N ALA A 490 11.46 9.81 0.41
CA ALA A 490 10.43 10.04 -0.60
C ALA A 490 11.01 10.31 -2.00
N ILE A 491 12.26 10.76 -2.08
CA ILE A 491 12.91 11.17 -3.33
C ILE A 491 14.12 10.31 -3.69
N ASP A 492 14.42 9.27 -2.92
CA ASP A 492 15.53 8.35 -3.18
C ASP A 492 15.19 7.40 -4.33
N ASP A 493 15.96 7.53 -5.43
CA ASP A 493 15.82 6.71 -6.62
C ASP A 493 16.57 5.37 -6.56
N THR A 494 17.31 5.10 -5.48
CA THR A 494 18.15 3.91 -5.30
C THR A 494 17.36 2.64 -5.58
N TYR A 495 16.12 2.56 -5.11
CA TYR A 495 15.24 1.41 -5.32
C TYR A 495 14.40 1.49 -6.60
N THR A 496 14.14 2.68 -7.15
CA THR A 496 13.51 2.84 -8.47
C THR A 496 14.44 2.38 -9.60
N ARG A 497 15.77 2.37 -9.37
CA ARG A 497 16.79 2.04 -10.38
C ARG A 497 17.29 0.60 -10.37
N LEU A 498 16.94 -0.22 -9.39
CA LEU A 498 17.39 -1.61 -9.30
C LEU A 498 16.91 -2.47 -10.50
N ASP A 499 15.82 -2.08 -11.17
CA ASP A 499 15.37 -2.72 -12.42
C ASP A 499 16.23 -2.38 -13.65
N MET A 500 17.01 -1.29 -13.61
CA MET A 500 17.80 -0.84 -14.77
C MET A 500 19.20 -1.47 -14.85
N ASP A 501 19.77 -1.96 -13.74
CA ASP A 501 21.12 -2.55 -13.72
C ASP A 501 21.15 -4.08 -13.66
N MET A 502 19.99 -4.74 -13.72
CA MET A 502 19.86 -6.17 -14.07
C MET A 502 20.15 -6.44 -15.57
N GLY A 503 21.05 -5.66 -16.16
CA GLY A 503 21.65 -5.86 -17.47
C GLY A 503 22.56 -7.09 -17.48
N GLY A 504 21.96 -8.29 -17.51
CA GLY A 504 22.75 -9.52 -17.51
C GLY A 504 22.05 -10.84 -17.90
N MET A 505 20.75 -10.89 -18.17
CA MET A 505 20.10 -12.11 -18.67
C MET A 505 19.74 -11.94 -20.15
N GLY A 506 20.57 -12.55 -21.00
CA GLY A 506 20.51 -12.42 -22.45
C GLY A 506 19.16 -12.84 -23.03
N GLY A 507 18.60 -11.97 -23.86
CA GLY A 507 17.42 -12.25 -24.68
C GLY A 507 17.62 -13.50 -25.54
N GLY A 508 16.85 -14.53 -25.22
CA GLY A 508 16.39 -15.52 -26.20
C GLY A 508 15.05 -15.06 -26.77
N PRO A 509 14.84 -15.08 -28.10
CA PRO A 509 13.56 -14.72 -28.68
C PRO A 509 12.48 -15.75 -28.28
N PRO A 510 11.23 -15.34 -27.98
CA PRO A 510 10.15 -16.28 -27.68
C PRO A 510 9.72 -17.04 -28.96
N PRO A 511 9.18 -18.27 -28.83
CA PRO A 511 8.63 -19.05 -29.94
C PRO A 511 7.42 -18.41 -30.62
#